data_AF-A0A2S5P958-F1
#
_entry.id   AF-A0A2S5P958-F1
#
_cell.length_a   1.000
_cell.length_b   1.000
_cell.length_c   1.000
_cell.angle_alpha   90.00
_cell.angle_beta   90.00
_cell.angle_gamma   90.00
#
_symmetry.space_group_name_H-M   'P 1'
#
loop_
_entity.id
_entity.type
_entity.pdbx_description
1 polymer ?
#
loop_
_entity_poly.entity_id
_entity_poly.type
_entity_poly.pdbx_seq_one_letter_code
_entity_poly.pdbx_strand_id
1 'polypeptide(L)'
;MLAVSNLSVPVLFAIGLAIAMAVIAVLTWFFHDRKHEELEQWVQYGFSRETLRHALIYYRSMGISMLVFLVLFVVSCLMLQSDGAELFSDRDRRPVAGGPVSTTIFAFDLVLRGGFFDVMEHFDLSVTELSMNRKNRWFVWYCFVFRMYYGLTLIRIVFSFAYMWAKIHQAKRVTGVETGPPPNVK
;
A
#
# COMPACT_ATOMS: atom_id res chain seq x y z
N MET A 1 -17.64 -13.52 -27.26
CA MET A 1 -16.26 -13.19 -27.67
C MET A 1 -16.34 -12.12 -28.76
N LEU A 2 -16.21 -10.84 -28.38
CA LEU A 2 -16.00 -9.64 -29.24
C LEU A 2 -16.14 -8.37 -28.36
N ALA A 3 -15.47 -8.34 -27.20
CA ALA A 3 -15.47 -7.17 -26.31
C ALA A 3 -14.15 -6.39 -26.33
N VAL A 4 -13.21 -6.81 -27.18
CA VAL A 4 -11.82 -6.29 -27.23
C VAL A 4 -11.64 -5.23 -28.31
N SER A 5 -12.55 -5.11 -29.29
CA SER A 5 -12.35 -4.26 -30.47
C SER A 5 -12.67 -2.77 -30.28
N ASN A 6 -13.17 -2.34 -29.11
CA ASN A 6 -13.44 -0.94 -28.76
C ASN A 6 -12.91 -0.58 -27.36
N LEU A 7 -11.78 -1.14 -26.95
CA LEU A 7 -11.14 -0.72 -25.70
C LEU A 7 -10.38 0.57 -25.96
N SER A 8 -10.79 1.68 -25.32
CA SER A 8 -10.04 2.92 -25.38
C SER A 8 -8.69 2.76 -24.69
N VAL A 9 -7.69 3.53 -25.13
CA VAL A 9 -6.32 3.46 -24.61
C VAL A 9 -6.27 3.59 -23.08
N PRO A 10 -7.04 4.49 -22.42
CA PRO A 10 -7.12 4.56 -20.96
C PRO A 10 -7.66 3.31 -20.28
N VAL A 11 -8.61 2.59 -20.91
CA VAL A 11 -9.14 1.34 -20.37
C VAL A 11 -8.09 0.23 -20.45
N LEU A 12 -7.36 0.13 -21.56
CA LEU A 12 -6.23 -0.81 -21.69
C LEU A 12 -5.15 -0.52 -20.66
N PHE A 13 -4.84 0.76 -20.44
CA PHE A 13 -3.87 1.18 -19.43
C PHE A 13 -4.34 0.77 -18.01
N ALA A 14 -5.61 0.99 -17.67
CA ALA A 14 -6.18 0.60 -16.38
C ALA A 14 -6.16 -0.92 -16.17
N ILE A 15 -6.50 -1.71 -17.19
CA ILE A 15 -6.43 -3.18 -17.14
C ILE A 15 -4.97 -3.63 -16.97
N GLY A 16 -4.05 -3.05 -17.74
CA GLY A 16 -2.62 -3.32 -17.63
C GLY A 16 -2.09 -3.01 -16.23
N LEU A 17 -2.49 -1.87 -15.65
CA LEU A 17 -2.10 -1.50 -14.29
C LEU A 17 -2.70 -2.46 -13.25
N ALA A 18 -3.95 -2.88 -13.42
CA ALA A 18 -4.59 -3.86 -12.52
C ALA A 18 -3.84 -5.21 -12.52
N ILE A 19 -3.48 -5.71 -13.71
CA ILE A 19 -2.68 -6.94 -13.85
C ILE A 19 -1.30 -6.75 -13.22
N ALA A 20 -0.63 -5.63 -13.50
CA ALA A 20 0.67 -5.33 -12.93
C ALA A 20 0.63 -5.29 -11.40
N MET A 21 -0.38 -4.63 -10.80
CA MET A 21 -0.57 -4.60 -9.34
C MET A 21 -0.81 -6.00 -8.77
N ALA A 22 -1.63 -6.82 -9.42
CA ALA A 22 -1.86 -8.20 -8.98
C ALA A 22 -0.58 -9.05 -9.02
N VAL A 23 0.19 -8.96 -10.12
CA VAL A 23 1.47 -9.67 -10.27
C VAL A 23 2.47 -9.19 -9.23
N ILE A 24 2.62 -7.88 -9.03
CA ILE A 24 3.55 -7.33 -8.03
C ILE A 24 3.09 -7.66 -6.62
N ALA A 25 1.79 -7.69 -6.31
CA ALA A 25 1.30 -8.19 -5.00
C ALA A 25 1.75 -9.63 -4.76
N VAL A 26 1.56 -10.53 -5.74
CA VAL A 26 1.95 -11.94 -5.63
C VAL A 26 3.47 -12.10 -5.54
N LEU A 27 4.23 -11.36 -6.36
CA LEU A 27 5.69 -11.40 -6.30
C LEU A 27 6.19 -10.86 -4.95
N THR A 28 5.68 -9.72 -4.50
CA THR A 28 5.97 -9.18 -3.17
C THR A 28 5.65 -10.21 -2.10
N TRP A 29 4.59 -10.99 -2.26
CA TRP A 29 4.25 -12.05 -1.34
C TRP A 29 5.36 -13.11 -1.24
N PHE A 30 5.79 -13.69 -2.36
CA PHE A 30 6.84 -14.71 -2.34
C PHE A 30 8.21 -14.15 -1.98
N PHE A 31 8.57 -12.95 -2.46
CA PHE A 31 9.85 -12.33 -2.15
C PHE A 31 9.95 -11.91 -0.69
N HIS A 32 8.85 -11.44 -0.09
CA HIS A 32 8.85 -11.07 1.32
C HIS A 32 8.99 -12.29 2.23
N ASP A 33 8.35 -13.43 1.93
CA ASP A 33 8.55 -14.64 2.76
C ASP A 33 10.02 -15.06 2.76
N ARG A 34 10.64 -15.14 1.57
CA ARG A 34 12.07 -15.48 1.46
C ARG A 34 12.97 -14.46 2.17
N LYS A 35 12.68 -13.17 2.04
CA LYS A 35 13.47 -12.11 2.69
C LYS A 35 13.25 -12.05 4.20
N HIS A 36 12.06 -12.41 4.68
CA HIS A 36 11.76 -12.48 6.10
C HIS A 36 12.51 -13.66 6.76
N GLU A 37 12.55 -14.82 6.10
CA GLU A 37 13.36 -15.96 6.56
C GLU A 37 14.86 -15.62 6.60
N GLU A 38 15.37 -14.94 5.58
CA GLU A 38 16.74 -14.42 5.59
C GLU A 38 16.94 -13.44 6.76
N LEU A 39 16.08 -12.42 6.92
CA LEU A 39 16.18 -11.47 8.03
C LEU A 39 16.13 -12.16 9.40
N GLU A 40 15.32 -13.20 9.56
CA GLU A 40 15.23 -13.98 10.79
C GLU A 40 16.54 -14.70 11.11
N GLN A 41 17.15 -15.36 10.12
CA GLN A 41 18.47 -15.99 10.30
C GLN A 41 19.51 -14.95 10.72
N TRP A 42 19.53 -13.78 10.09
CA TRP A 42 20.53 -12.74 10.39
C TRP A 42 20.33 -12.14 11.78
N VAL A 43 19.09 -12.01 12.25
CA VAL A 43 18.80 -11.58 13.63
C VAL A 43 19.23 -12.63 14.66
N GLN A 44 19.10 -13.93 14.34
CA GLN A 44 19.55 -15.02 15.22
C GLN A 44 21.08 -15.13 15.31
N TYR A 45 21.81 -14.92 14.20
CA TYR A 45 23.27 -15.07 14.16
C TYR A 45 24.04 -13.86 14.71
N GLY A 46 23.42 -12.69 14.81
CA GLY A 46 24.02 -11.52 15.45
C GLY A 46 23.35 -10.23 15.01
N PHE A 47 22.75 -9.52 15.96
CA PHE A 47 22.15 -8.21 15.69
C PHE A 47 23.24 -7.21 15.26
N SER A 48 23.40 -7.02 13.95
CA SER A 48 24.38 -6.11 13.36
C SER A 48 23.72 -4.88 12.74
N ARG A 49 24.41 -3.75 12.79
CA ARG A 49 24.02 -2.50 12.10
C ARG A 49 23.80 -2.73 10.59
N GLU A 50 24.50 -3.68 10.01
CA GLU A 50 24.38 -4.03 8.60
C GLU A 50 23.05 -4.74 8.29
N THR A 51 22.56 -5.61 9.19
CA THR A 51 21.24 -6.25 9.08
C THR A 51 20.12 -5.22 9.05
N LEU A 52 20.20 -4.20 9.92
CA LEU A 52 19.20 -3.12 9.98
C LEU A 52 19.25 -2.22 8.74
N ARG A 53 20.43 -2.00 8.17
CA ARG A 53 20.60 -1.28 6.91
C ARG A 53 19.98 -2.04 5.74
N HIS A 54 20.20 -3.35 5.63
CA HIS A 54 19.59 -4.19 4.61
C HIS A 54 18.07 -4.23 4.72
N ALA A 55 17.55 -4.37 5.95
CA ALA A 55 16.12 -4.28 6.21
C ALA A 55 15.54 -2.93 5.73
N LEU A 56 16.17 -1.81 6.10
CA LEU A 56 15.71 -0.47 5.71
C LEU A 56 15.71 -0.26 4.19
N ILE A 57 16.75 -0.72 3.50
CA ILE A 57 16.83 -0.64 2.02
C ILE A 57 15.69 -1.44 1.38
N TYR A 58 15.37 -2.61 1.93
CA TYR A 58 14.27 -3.45 1.48
C TYR A 58 12.89 -2.81 1.70
N TYR A 59 12.62 -2.23 2.87
CA TYR A 59 11.37 -1.49 3.08
C TYR A 59 11.28 -0.23 2.22
N ARG A 60 12.41 0.46 2.01
CA ARG A 60 12.47 1.62 1.12
C ARG A 60 12.12 1.24 -0.31
N SER A 61 12.64 0.13 -0.84
CA SER A 61 12.32 -0.30 -2.20
C SER A 61 10.84 -0.69 -2.34
N MET A 62 10.26 -1.36 -1.35
CA MET A 62 8.82 -1.64 -1.32
C MET A 62 8.00 -0.35 -1.27
N GLY A 63 8.35 0.61 -0.40
CA GLY A 63 7.67 1.90 -0.31
C GLY A 63 7.73 2.71 -1.61
N ILE A 64 8.87 2.69 -2.31
CA ILE A 64 9.01 3.33 -3.63
C ILE A 64 8.06 2.70 -4.64
N SER A 65 7.99 1.36 -4.69
CA SER A 65 7.09 0.67 -5.62
C SER A 65 5.62 1.05 -5.36
N MET A 66 5.21 1.12 -4.09
CA MET A 66 3.89 1.59 -3.70
C MET A 66 3.66 3.05 -4.13
N LEU A 67 4.64 3.95 -3.97
CA LEU A 67 4.47 5.33 -4.43
C LEU A 67 4.30 5.43 -5.95
N VAL A 68 5.04 4.63 -6.72
CA VAL A 68 4.90 4.58 -8.18
C VAL A 68 3.50 4.12 -8.59
N PHE A 69 2.98 3.04 -8.00
CA PHE A 69 1.63 2.56 -8.28
C PHE A 69 0.54 3.57 -7.89
N LEU A 70 0.77 4.39 -6.86
CA LEU A 70 -0.16 5.45 -6.45
C LEU A 70 -0.29 6.48 -7.56
N VAL A 71 0.87 6.97 -8.04
CA VAL A 71 0.93 7.98 -9.10
C VAL A 71 0.32 7.44 -10.39
N LEU A 72 0.68 6.21 -10.79
CA LEU A 72 0.12 5.57 -11.99
C LEU A 72 -1.39 5.36 -11.88
N PHE A 73 -1.91 5.04 -10.70
CA PHE A 73 -3.35 4.91 -10.47
C PHE A 73 -4.09 6.25 -10.60
N VAL A 74 -3.54 7.32 -10.02
CA VAL A 74 -4.10 8.68 -10.16
C VAL A 74 -4.10 9.11 -11.62
N VAL A 75 -2.98 8.93 -12.33
CA VAL A 75 -2.88 9.25 -13.77
C VAL A 75 -3.86 8.41 -14.58
N SER A 76 -4.00 7.11 -14.27
CA SER A 76 -4.98 6.23 -14.91
C SER A 76 -6.41 6.76 -14.74
N CYS A 77 -6.79 7.19 -13.54
CA CYS A 77 -8.10 7.76 -13.28
C CYS A 77 -8.32 9.06 -14.08
N LEU A 78 -7.32 9.95 -14.12
CA LEU A 78 -7.39 11.18 -14.90
C LEU A 78 -7.54 10.92 -16.41
N MET A 79 -6.82 9.94 -16.95
CA MET A 79 -6.94 9.54 -18.36
C MET A 79 -8.33 8.98 -18.68
N LEU A 80 -8.88 8.16 -17.78
CA LEU A 80 -10.24 7.64 -17.93
C LEU A 80 -11.29 8.75 -17.87
N GLN A 81 -11.10 9.76 -17.03
CA GLN A 81 -11.98 10.93 -16.99
C GLN A 81 -11.90 11.79 -18.24
N SER A 82 -10.70 11.97 -18.81
CA SER A 82 -10.56 12.70 -20.08
C SER A 82 -11.27 12.02 -21.25
N ASP A 83 -11.44 10.69 -21.17
CA ASP A 83 -12.22 9.89 -22.12
C ASP A 83 -13.75 9.96 -21.86
N GLY A 84 -14.18 10.71 -20.84
CA GLY A 84 -15.60 10.86 -20.47
C GLY A 84 -16.13 9.74 -19.58
N ALA A 85 -15.27 8.92 -18.97
CA ALA A 85 -15.74 7.90 -18.03
C ALA A 85 -16.28 8.55 -16.74
N GLU A 86 -17.52 8.24 -16.40
CA GLU A 86 -18.16 8.67 -15.15
C GLU A 86 -17.67 7.85 -13.94
N LEU A 87 -16.43 8.11 -13.51
CA LEU A 87 -15.76 7.36 -12.44
C LEU A 87 -16.29 7.73 -11.04
N PHE A 88 -16.53 9.01 -10.81
CA PHE A 88 -16.87 9.55 -9.50
C PHE A 88 -18.29 10.07 -9.45
N SER A 89 -18.84 10.03 -8.25
CA SER A 89 -20.17 10.51 -7.93
C SER A 89 -20.09 11.39 -6.68
N ASP A 90 -20.80 12.51 -6.71
CA ASP A 90 -20.96 13.37 -5.55
C ASP A 90 -21.93 12.75 -4.52
N ARG A 91 -22.07 13.38 -3.35
CA ARG A 91 -22.99 13.00 -2.27
C ARG A 91 -24.44 12.87 -2.74
N ASP A 92 -24.82 13.68 -3.72
CA ASP A 92 -26.14 13.66 -4.38
C ASP A 92 -26.28 12.61 -5.50
N ARG A 93 -25.33 11.67 -5.61
CA ARG A 93 -25.31 10.58 -6.61
C ARG A 93 -25.24 11.05 -8.07
N ARG A 94 -24.76 12.27 -8.32
CA ARG A 94 -24.54 12.82 -9.66
C ARG A 94 -23.11 12.52 -10.14
N PRO A 95 -22.91 12.13 -11.41
CA PRO A 95 -21.57 11.91 -11.94
C PRO A 95 -20.80 13.22 -11.95
N VAL A 96 -19.60 13.23 -11.38
CA VAL A 96 -18.73 14.41 -11.30
C VAL A 96 -17.33 14.04 -11.76
N ALA A 97 -16.69 14.94 -12.52
CA ALA A 97 -15.28 14.83 -12.83
C ALA A 97 -14.47 15.35 -11.64
N GLY A 98 -13.77 14.46 -10.95
CA GLY A 98 -12.76 14.84 -9.97
C GLY A 98 -11.51 15.38 -10.66
N GLY A 99 -11.06 16.58 -10.31
CA GLY A 99 -9.77 17.08 -10.78
C GLY A 99 -8.57 16.26 -10.24
N PRO A 100 -7.33 16.64 -10.59
CA PRO A 100 -6.12 15.95 -10.13
C PRO A 100 -6.00 15.87 -8.61
N VAL A 101 -6.38 16.94 -7.92
CA VAL A 101 -6.30 17.03 -6.46
C VAL A 101 -7.32 16.08 -5.81
N SER A 102 -8.59 16.13 -6.21
CA SER A 102 -9.61 15.29 -5.60
C SER A 102 -9.42 13.81 -5.93
N THR A 103 -8.95 13.48 -7.13
CA THR A 103 -8.58 12.12 -7.53
C THR A 103 -7.42 11.58 -6.69
N THR A 104 -6.44 12.42 -6.37
CA THR A 104 -5.33 12.06 -5.48
C THR A 104 -5.81 11.80 -4.05
N ILE A 105 -6.65 12.69 -3.50
CA ILE A 105 -7.23 12.52 -2.16
C ILE A 105 -8.08 11.24 -2.11
N PHE A 106 -8.85 10.95 -3.16
CA PHE A 106 -9.59 9.69 -3.29
C PHE A 106 -8.68 8.46 -3.31
N ALA A 107 -7.57 8.51 -4.04
CA ALA A 107 -6.59 7.43 -4.05
C ALA A 107 -5.99 7.21 -2.65
N PHE A 108 -5.65 8.27 -1.93
CA PHE A 108 -5.21 8.18 -0.54
C PHE A 108 -6.27 7.60 0.38
N ASP A 109 -7.54 8.02 0.24
CA ASP A 109 -8.66 7.47 1.02
C ASP A 109 -8.82 5.95 0.76
N LEU A 110 -8.67 5.50 -0.48
CA LEU A 110 -8.63 4.07 -0.81
C LEU A 110 -7.46 3.33 -0.15
N VAL A 111 -6.26 3.92 -0.15
CA VAL A 111 -5.09 3.34 0.52
C VAL A 111 -5.33 3.23 2.03
N LEU A 112 -5.87 4.28 2.65
CA LEU A 112 -6.16 4.29 4.08
C LEU A 112 -7.22 3.25 4.44
N ARG A 113 -8.32 3.16 3.68
CA ARG A 113 -9.35 2.11 3.86
C ARG A 113 -8.84 0.70 3.55
N GLY A 114 -7.81 0.57 2.72
CA GLY A 114 -7.11 -0.69 2.48
C GLY A 114 -6.13 -1.05 3.60
N GLY A 115 -5.43 -0.09 4.19
CA GLY A 115 -4.43 -0.34 5.25
C GLY A 115 -5.03 -0.48 6.64
N PHE A 116 -6.05 0.32 6.97
CA PHE A 116 -6.71 0.38 8.28
C PHE A 116 -8.00 -0.45 8.33
N PHE A 117 -8.05 -1.56 7.56
CA PHE A 117 -9.20 -2.46 7.41
C PHE A 117 -10.17 -2.38 8.58
N ASP A 118 -11.42 -2.00 8.27
CA ASP A 118 -12.59 -2.00 9.15
C ASP A 118 -12.78 -0.75 10.05
N VAL A 119 -11.74 -0.04 10.51
CA VAL A 119 -11.94 1.13 11.41
C VAL A 119 -12.61 2.30 10.69
N MET A 120 -12.11 2.70 9.51
CA MET A 120 -12.70 3.83 8.76
C MET A 120 -14.10 3.52 8.21
N GLU A 121 -14.37 2.25 7.89
CA GLU A 121 -15.68 1.80 7.40
C GLU A 121 -16.69 1.71 8.56
N HIS A 122 -16.25 1.32 9.75
CA HIS A 122 -17.05 1.32 10.98
C HIS A 122 -17.42 2.73 11.47
N PHE A 123 -16.54 3.72 11.26
CA PHE A 123 -16.77 5.11 11.66
C PHE A 123 -17.35 6.00 10.55
N ASP A 124 -17.69 5.43 9.38
CA ASP A 124 -18.24 6.14 8.22
C ASP A 124 -17.41 7.37 7.79
N LEU A 125 -16.11 7.34 8.09
CA LEU A 125 -15.18 8.44 7.84
C LEU A 125 -14.71 8.38 6.39
N SER A 126 -15.43 9.10 5.53
CA SER A 126 -14.94 9.46 4.19
C SER A 126 -14.17 10.76 4.28
N VAL A 127 -12.85 10.73 4.06
CA VAL A 127 -12.03 11.95 4.04
C VAL A 127 -12.37 12.82 2.82
N THR A 128 -13.08 12.26 1.83
CA THR A 128 -13.36 12.91 0.55
C THR A 128 -14.85 12.96 0.26
N GLU A 129 -15.31 14.06 -0.35
CA GLU A 129 -16.69 14.22 -0.86
C GLU A 129 -16.91 13.41 -2.16
N LEU A 130 -15.84 12.94 -2.81
CA LEU A 130 -15.94 12.06 -3.97
C LEU A 130 -16.20 10.62 -3.54
N SER A 131 -17.34 10.09 -3.98
CA SER A 131 -17.66 8.67 -3.88
C SER A 131 -17.43 7.97 -5.22
N MET A 132 -17.11 6.68 -5.19
CA MET A 132 -17.05 5.89 -6.42
C MET A 132 -18.45 5.72 -7.03
N ASN A 133 -18.58 5.90 -8.34
CA ASN A 133 -19.84 5.63 -9.02
C ASN A 133 -20.10 4.11 -9.06
N ARG A 134 -20.89 3.60 -8.10
CA ARG A 134 -21.19 2.16 -7.98
C ARG A 134 -21.97 1.59 -9.18
N LYS A 135 -22.58 2.43 -10.02
CA LYS A 135 -23.19 1.97 -11.29
C LYS A 135 -22.12 1.46 -12.25
N ASN A 136 -20.90 2.01 -12.17
CA ASN A 136 -19.77 1.57 -12.95
C ASN A 136 -19.01 0.41 -12.26
N ARG A 137 -19.53 -0.81 -12.44
CA ARG A 137 -19.01 -2.01 -11.74
C ARG A 137 -17.56 -2.34 -12.08
N TRP A 138 -17.08 -2.06 -13.29
CA TRP A 138 -15.69 -2.36 -13.64
C TRP A 138 -14.71 -1.45 -12.89
N PHE A 139 -15.07 -0.17 -12.70
CA PHE A 139 -14.27 0.77 -11.92
C PHE A 139 -14.22 0.38 -10.45
N VAL A 140 -15.33 -0.13 -9.89
CA VAL A 140 -15.35 -0.69 -8.53
C VAL A 140 -14.35 -1.84 -8.38
N TRP A 141 -14.31 -2.77 -9.33
CA TRP A 141 -13.32 -3.86 -9.32
C TRP A 141 -11.89 -3.34 -9.43
N TYR A 142 -11.65 -2.33 -10.27
CA TYR A 142 -10.34 -1.72 -10.40
C TYR A 142 -9.87 -1.05 -9.09
N CYS A 143 -10.72 -0.24 -8.46
CA CYS A 143 -10.46 0.34 -7.14
C CYS A 143 -10.27 -0.73 -6.06
N PHE A 144 -11.00 -1.85 -6.14
CA PHE A 144 -10.85 -2.96 -5.22
C PHE A 144 -9.49 -3.65 -5.34
N VAL A 145 -9.01 -3.92 -6.57
CA VAL A 145 -7.68 -4.49 -6.80
C VAL A 145 -6.59 -3.56 -6.25
N PHE A 146 -6.71 -2.25 -6.52
CA PHE A 146 -5.82 -1.25 -5.94
C PHE A 146 -5.85 -1.27 -4.40
N ARG A 147 -7.05 -1.27 -3.79
CA ARG A 147 -7.23 -1.36 -2.33
C ARG A 147 -6.57 -2.60 -1.75
N MET A 148 -6.76 -3.77 -2.37
CA MET A 148 -6.18 -5.03 -1.90
C MET A 148 -4.65 -5.05 -2.04
N TYR A 149 -4.11 -4.51 -3.15
CA TYR A 149 -2.68 -4.36 -3.35
C TYR A 149 -2.04 -3.55 -2.21
N TYR A 150 -2.59 -2.39 -1.87
CA TYR A 150 -2.08 -1.58 -0.75
C TYR A 150 -2.31 -2.22 0.61
N GLY A 151 -3.52 -2.73 0.85
CA GLY A 151 -3.87 -3.30 2.14
C GLY A 151 -2.98 -4.48 2.51
N LEU A 152 -2.81 -5.43 1.60
CA LEU A 152 -1.96 -6.60 1.82
C LEU A 152 -0.49 -6.20 1.98
N THR A 153 -0.01 -5.26 1.17
CA THR A 153 1.39 -4.80 1.24
C THR A 153 1.67 -4.03 2.54
N LEU A 154 0.76 -3.14 2.97
CA LEU A 154 0.89 -2.37 4.20
C LEU A 154 0.84 -3.25 5.44
N ILE A 155 -0.16 -4.13 5.54
CA ILE A 155 -0.29 -5.06 6.66
C ILE A 155 1.01 -5.84 6.83
N ARG A 156 1.57 -6.33 5.73
CA ARG A 156 2.80 -7.11 5.76
C ARG A 156 4.02 -6.31 6.20
N ILE A 157 4.18 -5.10 5.67
CA ILE A 157 5.25 -4.17 6.10
C ILE A 157 5.13 -3.89 7.61
N VAL A 158 3.92 -3.63 8.12
CA VAL A 158 3.68 -3.36 9.54
C VAL A 158 4.00 -4.57 10.40
N PHE A 159 3.53 -5.76 10.04
CA PHE A 159 3.84 -6.99 10.78
C PHE A 159 5.35 -7.28 10.80
N SER A 160 6.01 -7.18 9.65
CA SER A 160 7.44 -7.40 9.52
C SER A 160 8.25 -6.38 10.33
N PHE A 161 7.84 -5.11 10.32
CA PHE A 161 8.44 -4.06 11.15
C PHE A 161 8.22 -4.29 12.65
N ALA A 162 6.99 -4.61 13.06
CA ALA A 162 6.66 -4.89 14.47
C ALA A 162 7.42 -6.10 15.00
N TYR A 163 7.58 -7.14 14.18
CA TYR A 163 8.35 -8.33 14.52
C TYR A 163 9.84 -8.00 14.74
N MET A 164 10.46 -7.28 13.81
CA MET A 164 11.85 -6.82 13.98
C MET A 164 12.00 -5.96 15.23
N TRP A 165 11.07 -5.04 15.48
CA TRP A 165 11.06 -4.19 16.67
C TRP A 165 10.98 -5.01 17.96
N ALA A 166 10.08 -6.00 18.02
CA ALA A 166 9.94 -6.89 19.17
C ALA A 166 11.22 -7.68 19.45
N LYS A 167 11.85 -8.25 18.42
CA LYS A 167 13.13 -8.97 18.56
C LYS A 167 14.27 -8.05 19.00
N ILE A 168 14.35 -6.82 18.49
CA ILE A 168 15.33 -5.81 18.95
C ILE A 168 15.16 -5.56 20.45
N HIS A 169 13.91 -5.39 20.90
CA HIS A 169 13.63 -5.11 22.30
C HIS A 169 13.96 -6.31 23.20
N GLN A 170 13.70 -7.53 22.74
CA GLN A 170 14.10 -8.76 23.44
C GLN A 170 15.64 -8.90 23.53
N ALA A 171 16.37 -8.67 22.43
CA ALA A 171 17.82 -8.75 22.42
C ALA A 171 18.47 -7.74 23.39
N LYS A 172 17.93 -6.51 23.47
CA LYS A 172 18.36 -5.48 24.43
C LYS A 172 18.14 -5.88 25.89
N ARG A 173 17.05 -6.60 26.21
CA ARG A 173 16.77 -7.10 27.56
C ARG A 173 17.73 -8.22 27.98
N VAL A 174 18.11 -9.09 27.04
CA VAL A 174 19.04 -10.21 27.30
C VAL A 174 20.50 -9.72 27.47
N THR A 175 20.88 -8.62 26.81
CA THR A 175 22.23 -8.05 26.89
C THR A 175 22.45 -7.11 28.09
N GLY A 176 21.45 -6.90 28.96
CA GLY A 176 21.64 -6.24 30.25
C GLY A 176 22.20 -4.82 30.18
N VAL A 177 21.93 -4.06 29.11
CA VAL A 177 22.27 -2.63 29.06
C VAL A 177 21.19 -1.85 29.81
N GLU A 178 21.08 -2.10 31.11
CA GLU A 178 20.65 -1.08 32.04
C GLU A 178 21.81 -0.09 32.17
N THR A 179 21.54 1.16 31.81
CA THR A 179 22.41 2.29 32.11
C THR A 179 22.50 2.45 33.63
N GLY A 180 23.35 1.66 34.29
CA GLY A 180 23.75 1.91 35.68
C GLY A 180 24.61 3.18 35.76
N PRO A 181 24.42 4.04 36.77
CA PRO A 181 25.21 5.27 36.91
C PRO A 181 26.71 4.92 37.09
N PRO A 182 27.63 5.82 36.68
CA PRO A 182 29.05 5.53 36.68
C PRO A 182 29.55 5.17 38.08
N PRO A 183 30.48 4.20 38.21
CA PRO A 183 31.02 3.81 39.50
C PRO A 183 31.75 5.00 40.11
N ASN A 184 31.31 5.40 41.31
CA ASN A 184 32.03 6.35 42.16
C ASN A 184 33.40 5.76 42.49
N VAL A 185 34.43 6.28 41.83
CA VAL A 185 35.83 6.04 42.21
C VAL A 185 36.08 6.87 43.47
N LYS A 186 36.23 6.19 44.60
CA LYS A 186 36.80 6.76 45.83
C LYS A 186 38.32 6.78 45.75
#